data_AF-A0A1I7BSH6-F1
#
_entry.id   AF-A0A1I7BSH6-F1
#
_cell.length_a   1.000
_cell.length_b   1.000
_cell.length_c   1.000
_cell.angle_alpha   90.00
_cell.angle_beta   90.00
_cell.angle_gamma   90.00
#
_symmetry.space_group_name_H-M   'P 1'
#
loop_
_entity.id
_entity.type
_entity.pdbx_description
1 polymer ?
#
loop_
_entity_poly.entity_id
_entity_poly.type
_entity_poly.pdbx_seq_one_letter_code
_entity_poly.pdbx_strand_id
1 'polypeptide(L)'
;MGFTMRKYLGRAASCALAALIGGAAYSLPAQAQTPIHNPVAVFKGLDKITGRITTFDVYIDETVQFGALQVTPRVCNSRPLTEASQTTAFIEVDELTLDSKVRRIFSGWMFASNPGVHAVEHSVYDIWLINCKKTTSVPPPEGYAGPAVELVSEEDELAGKDFVSSGEIPVPRPKVVATLQ
;
A
#
# COMPACT_ATOMS: atom_id res chain seq x y z
N MET A 1 26.73 -47.06 -67.37
CA MET A 1 25.44 -46.69 -66.78
C MET A 1 25.61 -45.41 -65.96
N GLY A 2 25.07 -44.29 -66.44
CA GLY A 2 24.95 -43.03 -65.68
C GLY A 2 23.46 -42.70 -65.47
N PHE A 3 23.17 -41.69 -64.65
CA PHE A 3 21.89 -41.33 -64.00
C PHE A 3 21.69 -42.13 -62.69
N THR A 4 21.51 -41.56 -61.49
CA THR A 4 20.74 -40.36 -61.14
C THR A 4 21.08 -39.99 -59.68
N MET A 5 21.73 -38.86 -59.39
CA MET A 5 21.89 -38.41 -57.99
C MET A 5 22.06 -36.89 -57.85
N ARG A 6 21.39 -36.10 -58.70
CA ARG A 6 21.53 -34.62 -58.71
C ARG A 6 20.24 -33.84 -58.42
N LYS A 7 19.15 -34.52 -58.01
CA LYS A 7 17.82 -33.88 -57.85
C LYS A 7 17.30 -33.71 -56.42
N TYR A 8 18.02 -34.17 -55.38
CA TYR A 8 17.52 -34.09 -54.00
C TYR A 8 18.09 -32.94 -53.16
N LEU A 9 19.14 -32.24 -53.62
CA LEU A 9 19.70 -31.10 -52.88
C LEU A 9 18.93 -29.78 -53.05
N GLY A 10 17.97 -29.69 -53.99
CA GLY A 10 17.29 -28.43 -54.32
C GLY A 10 16.06 -28.08 -53.48
N ARG A 11 15.55 -29.01 -52.65
CA ARG A 11 14.29 -28.80 -51.88
C ARG A 11 14.48 -28.48 -50.40
N ALA A 12 15.67 -28.69 -49.84
CA ALA A 12 15.93 -28.42 -48.42
C ALA A 12 16.26 -26.94 -48.13
N ALA A 13 16.72 -26.18 -49.13
CA ALA A 13 17.18 -24.80 -48.92
C ALA A 13 16.03 -23.77 -48.81
N SER A 14 14.84 -24.06 -49.37
CA SER A 14 13.72 -23.09 -49.36
C SER A 14 12.90 -23.08 -48.07
N CYS A 15 12.94 -24.13 -47.25
CA CYS A 15 12.24 -24.12 -45.95
C CYS A 15 13.07 -23.51 -44.81
N ALA A 16 14.40 -23.49 -44.92
CA ALA A 16 15.26 -22.94 -43.88
C ALA A 16 15.24 -21.39 -43.83
N LEU A 17 14.96 -20.72 -44.94
CA LEU A 17 14.94 -19.25 -45.00
C LEU A 17 13.63 -18.63 -44.50
N ALA A 18 12.50 -19.35 -44.58
CA ALA A 18 11.20 -18.85 -44.10
C ALA A 18 11.10 -18.85 -42.56
N ALA A 19 11.86 -19.71 -41.88
CA ALA A 19 11.88 -19.78 -40.42
C ALA A 19 12.70 -18.66 -39.76
N LEU A 20 13.63 -18.02 -40.49
CA LEU A 20 14.48 -16.94 -39.95
C LEU A 20 13.85 -15.54 -40.09
N ILE A 21 12.85 -15.36 -40.95
CA ILE A 21 12.18 -14.06 -41.16
C ILE A 21 10.91 -13.93 -40.29
N GLY A 22 10.31 -15.05 -39.85
CA GLY A 22 9.10 -15.06 -39.03
C GLY A 22 9.32 -14.86 -37.51
N GLY A 23 10.56 -14.90 -37.02
CA GLY A 23 10.87 -14.88 -35.59
C GLY A 23 11.00 -13.48 -34.96
N ALA A 24 10.95 -12.40 -35.74
CA ALA A 24 11.17 -11.02 -35.27
C ALA A 24 9.86 -10.25 -34.98
N ALA A 25 8.76 -10.96 -34.72
CA ALA A 25 7.45 -10.35 -34.53
C ALA A 25 7.14 -10.12 -33.03
N TYR A 26 7.36 -8.87 -32.60
CA TYR A 26 6.70 -8.15 -31.50
C TYR A 26 7.07 -8.50 -30.05
N SER A 27 8.23 -8.03 -29.60
CA SER A 27 8.41 -7.59 -28.22
C SER A 27 7.84 -6.16 -28.07
N LEU A 28 6.52 -6.04 -27.87
CA LEU A 28 5.95 -4.78 -27.37
C LEU A 28 6.47 -4.57 -25.94
N PRO A 29 7.10 -3.43 -25.61
CA PRO A 29 7.46 -3.14 -24.23
C PRO A 29 6.16 -3.04 -23.41
N ALA A 30 6.01 -3.91 -22.42
CA ALA A 30 4.97 -3.74 -21.41
C ALA A 30 5.24 -2.40 -20.69
N GLN A 31 4.39 -1.40 -20.90
CA GLN A 31 4.49 -0.13 -20.20
C GLN A 31 4.07 -0.37 -18.74
N ALA A 32 5.05 -0.64 -17.86
CA ALA A 32 4.83 -0.62 -16.43
C ALA A 32 4.48 0.82 -16.02
N GLN A 33 3.28 0.99 -15.46
CA GLN A 33 2.82 2.30 -15.02
C GLN A 33 3.56 2.70 -13.74
N THR A 34 3.87 3.99 -13.59
CA THR A 34 4.57 4.53 -12.43
C THR A 34 3.74 4.28 -11.16
N PRO A 35 4.35 3.77 -10.07
CA PRO A 35 3.66 3.62 -8.79
C PRO A 35 3.09 4.96 -8.31
N ILE A 36 1.90 4.91 -7.71
CA ILE A 36 1.26 6.08 -7.11
C ILE A 36 1.75 6.20 -5.68
N HIS A 37 2.46 7.28 -5.38
CA HIS A 37 2.88 7.60 -4.02
C HIS A 37 1.70 8.11 -3.20
N ASN A 38 1.53 7.57 -2.01
CA ASN A 38 0.46 7.96 -1.09
C ASN A 38 1.06 8.43 0.25
N PRO A 39 0.47 9.48 0.86
CA PRO A 39 0.93 10.03 2.13
C PRO A 39 0.53 9.21 3.37
N VAL A 40 -0.43 8.29 3.23
CA VAL A 40 -0.93 7.50 4.37
C VAL A 40 -0.81 6.01 4.06
N ALA A 41 -0.19 5.30 4.99
CA ALA A 41 -0.13 3.84 5.04
C ALA A 41 -1.14 3.32 6.06
N VAL A 42 -1.92 2.31 5.67
CA VAL A 42 -2.93 1.70 6.52
C VAL A 42 -2.44 0.33 6.95
N PHE A 43 -2.35 0.13 8.26
CA PHE A 43 -1.90 -1.11 8.86
C PHE A 43 -3.02 -1.79 9.63
N LYS A 44 -2.91 -3.11 9.73
CA LYS A 44 -3.62 -3.88 10.74
C LYS A 44 -2.63 -4.39 11.79
N GLY A 45 -3.03 -4.24 13.04
CA GLY A 45 -2.33 -4.78 14.19
C GLY A 45 -3.19 -5.83 14.89
N LEU A 46 -2.68 -7.04 15.07
CA LEU A 46 -3.26 -8.07 15.95
C LEU A 46 -2.53 -8.07 17.27
N ASP A 47 -3.26 -7.93 18.37
CA ASP A 47 -2.78 -8.25 19.70
C ASP A 47 -3.07 -9.73 19.99
N LYS A 48 -2.03 -10.57 20.12
CA LYS A 48 -2.15 -12.00 20.38
C LYS A 48 -2.61 -12.32 21.80
N ILE A 49 -2.48 -11.38 22.74
CA ILE A 49 -2.93 -11.55 24.13
C ILE A 49 -4.45 -11.39 24.21
N THR A 50 -4.98 -10.36 23.56
CA THR A 50 -6.42 -10.05 23.60
C THR A 50 -7.19 -10.63 22.41
N GLY A 51 -6.50 -11.06 21.35
CA GLY A 51 -7.10 -11.52 20.10
C GLY A 51 -7.74 -10.41 19.26
N ARG A 52 -7.53 -9.13 19.62
CA ARG A 52 -8.15 -7.99 18.93
C ARG A 52 -7.31 -7.54 17.74
N ILE A 53 -7.97 -7.39 16.59
CA ILE A 53 -7.40 -6.75 15.40
C ILE A 53 -7.87 -5.30 15.34
N THR A 54 -6.92 -4.38 15.20
CA THR A 54 -7.20 -2.95 15.01
C THR A 54 -6.65 -2.49 13.68
N THR A 55 -7.29 -1.50 13.09
CA THR A 55 -6.81 -0.84 11.88
C THR A 55 -6.40 0.57 12.26
N PHE A 56 -5.22 0.99 11.85
CA PHE A 56 -4.71 2.32 12.14
C PHE A 56 -3.99 2.89 10.92
N ASP A 57 -4.17 4.19 10.75
CA ASP A 57 -3.53 4.97 9.71
C ASP A 57 -2.22 5.55 10.23
N VAL A 58 -1.18 5.50 9.41
CA VAL A 58 0.12 6.08 9.74
C VAL A 58 0.57 6.93 8.57
N TYR A 59 0.94 8.17 8.88
CA TYR A 59 1.51 9.10 7.92
C TYR A 59 2.94 8.69 7.55
N ILE A 60 3.36 8.97 6.32
CA ILE A 60 4.75 8.74 5.91
C ILE A 60 5.70 9.55 6.79
N ASP A 61 6.78 8.91 7.23
CA ASP A 61 7.82 9.44 8.13
C ASP A 61 7.36 9.76 9.57
N GLU A 62 6.11 9.44 9.91
CA GLU A 62 5.62 9.50 11.28
C GLU A 62 5.74 8.15 11.98
N THR A 63 5.94 8.20 13.30
CA THR A 63 6.02 7.00 14.13
C THR A 63 4.74 6.87 14.95
N VAL A 64 4.00 5.78 14.74
CA VAL A 64 2.83 5.44 15.55
C VAL A 64 3.15 4.24 16.44
N GLN A 65 2.66 4.28 17.68
CA GLN A 65 2.85 3.19 18.64
C GLN A 65 1.66 2.24 18.62
N PHE A 66 1.93 0.95 18.42
CA PHE A 66 0.98 -0.15 18.59
C PHE A 66 1.51 -1.12 19.66
N GLY A 67 0.97 -1.01 20.87
CA GLY A 67 1.45 -1.78 22.02
C GLY A 67 2.91 -1.46 22.35
N ALA A 68 3.78 -2.47 22.28
CA ALA A 68 5.23 -2.32 22.48
C ALA A 68 5.99 -2.01 21.17
N LEU A 69 5.30 -1.95 20.02
CA LEU A 69 5.93 -1.71 18.72
C LEU A 69 5.73 -0.26 18.28
N GLN A 70 6.76 0.32 17.70
CA GLN A 70 6.76 1.61 17.03
C GLN A 70 6.91 1.38 15.53
N VAL A 71 5.92 1.80 14.76
CA VAL A 71 5.85 1.58 13.31
C VAL A 71 6.10 2.90 12.60
N THR A 72 7.08 2.91 11.70
CA THR A 72 7.45 4.08 10.90
C THR A 72 7.49 3.71 9.41
N PRO A 73 6.44 4.02 8.64
CA PRO A 73 6.46 3.83 7.18
C PRO A 73 7.26 4.94 6.51
N ARG A 74 8.20 4.58 5.63
CA ARG A 74 8.99 5.55 4.83
C ARG A 74 8.41 5.78 3.44
N VAL A 75 7.78 4.77 2.88
CA VAL A 75 7.23 4.79 1.52
C VAL A 75 5.95 3.98 1.51
N CYS A 76 4.91 4.49 0.85
CA CYS A 76 3.68 3.74 0.58
C CYS A 76 3.23 3.98 -0.86
N ASN A 77 3.25 2.92 -1.66
CA ASN A 77 2.96 2.96 -3.09
C ASN A 77 1.75 2.07 -3.41
N SER A 78 0.79 2.59 -4.16
CA SER A 78 -0.31 1.83 -4.75
C SER A 78 -0.19 1.76 -6.27
N ARG A 79 -0.89 0.82 -6.89
CA ARG A 79 -0.98 0.69 -8.35
C ARG A 79 -2.31 1.27 -8.87
N PRO A 80 -2.31 1.80 -10.11
CA PRO A 80 -3.55 2.19 -10.78
C PRO A 80 -4.45 0.99 -11.06
N LEU A 81 -5.74 1.25 -11.25
CA LEU A 81 -6.78 0.22 -11.47
C LEU A 81 -6.61 -0.56 -12.79
N THR A 82 -5.76 -0.09 -13.71
CA THR A 82 -5.47 -0.75 -14.99
C THR A 82 -4.44 -1.89 -14.88
N GLU A 83 -3.76 -2.02 -13.74
CA GLU A 83 -2.79 -3.07 -13.45
C GLU A 83 -3.30 -3.96 -12.30
N ALA A 84 -2.65 -5.11 -12.08
CA ALA A 84 -2.92 -5.94 -10.91
C ALA A 84 -2.76 -5.11 -9.61
N SER A 85 -3.78 -5.18 -8.75
CA SER A 85 -3.78 -4.49 -7.46
C SER A 85 -2.60 -4.97 -6.61
N GLN A 86 -1.62 -4.10 -6.46
CA GLN A 86 -0.42 -4.35 -5.66
C GLN A 86 -0.11 -3.08 -4.88
N THR A 87 -0.17 -3.19 -3.56
CA THR A 87 0.15 -2.08 -2.67
C THR A 87 1.34 -2.49 -1.82
N THR A 88 2.37 -1.64 -1.80
CA THR A 88 3.66 -1.95 -1.18
C THR A 88 4.12 -0.79 -0.32
N ALA A 89 4.69 -1.09 0.84
CA ALA A 89 5.26 -0.08 1.72
C ALA A 89 6.61 -0.51 2.25
N PHE A 90 7.56 0.43 2.33
CA PHE A 90 8.80 0.21 3.07
C PHE A 90 8.60 0.70 4.49
N ILE A 91 8.83 -0.17 5.46
CA ILE A 91 8.58 0.15 6.86
C ILE A 91 9.77 -0.20 7.75
N GLU A 92 9.90 0.55 8.83
CA GLU A 92 10.78 0.27 9.94
C GLU A 92 9.92 0.02 11.18
N VAL A 93 10.18 -1.08 11.88
CA VAL A 93 9.49 -1.41 13.13
C VAL A 93 10.51 -1.56 14.24
N ASP A 94 10.32 -0.79 15.29
CA ASP A 94 11.12 -0.79 16.49
C ASP A 94 10.31 -1.36 17.65
N GLU A 95 10.95 -2.14 18.51
CA GLU A 95 10.38 -2.66 19.75
C GLU A 95 10.88 -1.81 20.92
N LEU A 96 9.97 -1.39 21.79
CA LEU A 96 10.27 -0.77 23.07
C LEU A 96 10.34 -1.86 24.15
N THR A 97 11.54 -2.13 24.65
CA THR A 97 11.74 -3.15 25.69
C THR A 97 11.31 -2.63 27.07
N LEU A 98 11.18 -3.55 28.03
CA LEU A 98 10.89 -3.21 29.44
C LEU A 98 11.96 -2.29 30.06
N ASP A 99 13.20 -2.35 29.56
CA ASP A 99 14.30 -1.47 29.97
C ASP A 99 14.24 -0.09 29.29
N SER A 100 13.14 0.24 28.61
CA SER A 100 12.95 1.47 27.81
C SER A 100 14.00 1.64 26.70
N LYS A 101 14.54 0.54 26.18
CA LYS A 101 15.44 0.57 25.02
C LYS A 101 14.65 0.37 23.74
N VAL A 102 14.95 1.17 22.72
CA VAL A 102 14.37 1.05 21.39
C VAL A 102 15.29 0.19 20.53
N ARG A 103 14.76 -0.91 19.98
CA ARG A 103 15.52 -1.84 19.13
C ARG A 103 14.76 -2.12 17.85
N ARG A 104 15.44 -1.96 16.70
CA ARG A 104 14.87 -2.34 15.41
C ARG A 104 14.69 -3.84 15.29
N ILE A 105 13.45 -4.28 15.08
CA ILE A 105 13.10 -5.68 14.85
C ILE A 105 12.83 -5.99 13.39
N PHE A 106 12.43 -4.99 12.61
CA PHE A 106 12.14 -5.16 11.19
C PHE A 106 12.47 -3.91 10.40
N SER A 107 13.01 -4.13 9.20
CA SER A 107 13.18 -3.10 8.17
C SER A 107 13.05 -3.77 6.81
N GLY A 108 12.04 -3.39 6.04
CA GLY A 108 11.78 -4.06 4.79
C GLY A 108 10.49 -3.67 4.09
N TRP A 109 10.27 -4.30 2.94
CA TRP A 109 9.08 -4.11 2.11
C TRP A 109 7.95 -5.02 2.57
N MET A 110 6.77 -4.46 2.78
CA MET A 110 5.51 -5.15 3.01
C MET A 110 4.61 -5.09 1.78
N PHE A 111 3.80 -6.12 1.58
CA PHE A 111 2.87 -6.25 0.47
C PHE A 111 1.45 -6.46 1.01
N ALA A 112 0.52 -5.57 0.64
CA ALA A 112 -0.86 -5.65 1.11
C ALA A 112 -1.63 -6.84 0.51
N SER A 113 -1.28 -7.24 -0.72
CA SER A 113 -1.85 -8.39 -1.43
C SER A 113 -1.44 -9.73 -0.81
N ASN A 114 -0.22 -9.78 -0.27
CA ASN A 114 0.41 -10.99 0.26
C ASN A 114 1.11 -10.68 1.59
N PRO A 115 0.35 -10.40 2.66
CA PRO A 115 0.93 -10.03 3.95
C PRO A 115 1.82 -11.15 4.52
N GLY A 116 1.53 -12.43 4.24
CA GLY A 116 2.30 -13.56 4.76
C GLY A 116 3.75 -13.69 4.26
N VAL A 117 4.18 -12.91 3.26
CA VAL A 117 5.59 -12.96 2.79
C VAL A 117 6.49 -12.08 3.65
N HIS A 118 5.97 -10.94 4.12
CA HIS A 118 6.75 -9.91 4.81
C HIS A 118 5.94 -9.17 5.89
N ALA A 119 5.08 -9.87 6.64
CA ALA A 119 4.46 -9.33 7.84
C ALA A 119 5.48 -9.29 9.01
N VAL A 120 5.28 -8.37 9.95
CA VAL A 120 6.01 -8.40 11.22
C VAL A 120 5.25 -9.29 12.17
N GLU A 121 5.87 -10.40 12.53
CA GLU A 121 5.37 -11.30 13.55
C GLU A 121 6.19 -11.13 14.83
N HIS A 122 5.61 -10.47 15.83
CA HIS A 122 6.19 -10.37 17.16
C HIS A 122 5.59 -11.45 18.08
N SER A 123 6.26 -11.77 19.19
CA SER A 123 5.75 -12.77 20.15
C SER A 123 4.37 -12.39 20.73
N VAL A 124 4.06 -11.09 20.77
CA VAL A 124 2.84 -10.52 21.35
C VAL A 124 1.94 -9.82 20.33
N TYR A 125 2.53 -9.21 19.29
CA TYR A 125 1.81 -8.34 18.33
C TYR A 125 2.13 -8.74 16.89
N ASP A 126 1.16 -8.76 15.99
CA ASP A 126 1.43 -8.87 14.54
C ASP A 126 1.02 -7.60 13.84
N ILE A 127 1.84 -7.14 12.89
CA ILE A 127 1.57 -5.93 12.10
C ILE A 127 1.80 -6.24 10.63
N TRP A 128 0.82 -5.86 9.81
CA TRP A 128 0.92 -5.97 8.36
C TRP A 128 0.22 -4.83 7.65
N LEU A 129 0.75 -4.48 6.48
CA LEU A 129 0.16 -3.49 5.58
C LEU A 129 -1.14 -4.04 4.98
N ILE A 130 -2.17 -3.19 4.90
CA ILE A 130 -3.41 -3.53 4.19
C ILE A 130 -3.73 -2.58 3.04
N ASN A 131 -3.32 -1.31 3.10
CA ASN A 131 -3.54 -0.38 2.00
C ASN A 131 -2.64 0.87 2.09
N CYS A 132 -2.59 1.64 1.01
CA CYS A 132 -2.04 2.98 0.95
C CYS A 132 -3.15 3.90 0.42
N LYS A 133 -3.40 5.03 1.09
CA LYS A 133 -4.47 5.96 0.71
C LYS A 133 -4.00 7.41 0.72
N LYS A 134 -4.66 8.24 -0.09
CA LYS A 134 -4.42 9.70 -0.14
C LYS A 134 -5.26 10.47 0.87
N THR A 135 -6.35 9.85 1.30
CA THR A 135 -7.34 10.44 2.19
C THR A 135 -7.36 9.71 3.53
N THR A 136 -7.51 10.42 4.63
CA THR A 136 -7.75 9.84 5.96
C THR A 136 -8.70 10.73 6.74
N SER A 137 -9.43 10.15 7.69
CA SER A 137 -10.28 10.88 8.63
C SER A 137 -9.52 11.39 9.86
N VAL A 138 -8.28 10.92 10.09
CA VAL A 138 -7.44 11.33 11.21
C VAL A 138 -6.60 12.54 10.80
N PRO A 139 -6.67 13.70 11.49
CA PRO A 139 -5.84 14.86 11.16
C PRO A 139 -4.34 14.57 11.31
N PRO A 140 -3.45 15.18 10.50
CA PRO A 140 -2.01 15.02 10.65
C PRO A 140 -1.53 15.62 11.99
N PRO A 141 -0.43 15.10 12.56
CA PRO A 141 0.16 15.68 13.77
C PRO A 141 0.70 17.09 13.52
N GLU A 142 0.77 17.90 14.59
CA GLU A 142 1.35 19.25 14.53
C GLU A 142 2.81 19.18 14.07
N GLY A 143 3.12 19.81 12.92
CA GLY A 143 4.47 19.82 12.36
C GLY A 143 4.76 18.75 11.30
N TYR A 144 3.75 18.02 10.82
CA TYR A 144 3.89 17.08 9.71
C TYR A 144 4.47 17.74 8.45
N ALA A 145 5.60 17.22 7.96
CA ALA A 145 6.31 17.75 6.79
C ALA A 145 6.15 16.89 5.52
N GLY A 146 5.29 15.87 5.55
CA GLY A 146 5.13 14.93 4.44
C GLY A 146 4.14 15.39 3.36
N PRO A 147 3.81 14.52 2.38
CA PRO A 147 2.96 14.87 1.25
C PRO A 147 1.53 15.27 1.67
N ALA A 148 0.91 16.17 0.89
CA ALA A 148 -0.42 16.69 1.18
C ALA A 148 -1.48 15.58 1.31
N VAL A 149 -2.28 15.66 2.37
CA VAL A 149 -3.31 14.67 2.72
C VAL A 149 -4.67 15.31 2.66
N GLU A 150 -5.61 14.65 1.98
CA GLU A 150 -6.98 15.14 1.86
C GLU A 150 -7.81 14.55 3.01
N LEU A 151 -8.27 15.40 3.93
CA LEU A 151 -9.08 14.95 5.06
C LEU A 151 -10.50 14.69 4.60
N VAL A 152 -10.91 13.43 4.70
CA VAL A 152 -12.31 13.05 4.50
C VAL A 152 -12.98 13.08 5.87
N SER A 153 -13.84 14.07 6.10
CA SER A 153 -14.84 13.95 7.16
C SER A 153 -15.74 12.79 6.78
N GLU A 154 -15.66 11.67 7.50
CA GLU A 154 -16.68 10.61 7.41
C GLU A 154 -18.00 11.24 7.87
N GLU A 155 -18.76 11.75 6.90
CA GLU A 155 -20.14 12.15 7.07
C GLU A 155 -20.93 10.85 7.27
N ASP A 156 -21.10 10.45 8.52
CA ASP A 156 -22.01 9.35 8.86
C ASP A 156 -23.42 9.81 8.45
N GLU A 157 -23.92 9.27 7.34
CA GLU A 157 -25.23 9.61 6.76
C GLU A 157 -26.37 9.40 7.78
N LEU A 158 -26.16 8.56 8.81
CA LEU A 158 -27.10 8.37 9.92
C LEU A 158 -27.02 9.44 11.02
N ALA A 159 -25.90 10.14 11.18
CA ALA A 159 -25.69 11.10 12.27
C ALA A 159 -26.25 12.51 12.00
N GLY A 160 -26.63 12.80 10.75
CA GLY A 160 -27.13 14.10 10.34
C GLY A 160 -26.04 15.17 10.30
N LYS A 161 -26.23 16.17 9.43
CA LYS A 161 -25.30 17.28 9.11
C LYS A 161 -24.86 18.18 10.28
N ASP A 162 -25.23 17.84 11.50
CA ASP A 162 -24.97 18.65 12.70
C ASP A 162 -23.80 18.08 13.53
N PHE A 163 -23.28 16.89 13.19
CA PHE A 163 -22.20 16.20 13.91
C PHE A 163 -20.90 16.20 13.09
N VAL A 164 -19.83 16.80 13.62
CA VAL A 164 -18.46 16.64 13.11
C VAL A 164 -17.67 15.94 14.20
N SER A 165 -17.22 14.71 13.94
CA SER A 165 -16.37 13.94 14.86
C SER A 165 -14.92 14.42 14.77
N SER A 166 -14.63 15.63 15.26
CA SER A 166 -13.28 16.21 15.27
C SER A 166 -12.45 15.87 16.52
N GLY A 167 -12.82 14.89 17.34
CA GLY A 167 -12.05 14.49 18.53
C GLY A 167 -12.02 15.52 19.68
N GLU A 168 -12.45 16.75 19.44
CA GLU A 168 -12.64 17.78 20.46
C GLU A 168 -13.98 17.60 21.18
N ILE A 169 -14.01 17.79 22.50
CA ILE A 169 -15.22 17.74 23.34
C ILE A 169 -16.33 18.60 22.71
N PRO A 170 -17.55 18.10 22.47
CA PRO A 170 -18.58 18.85 21.76
C PRO A 170 -19.06 20.03 22.61
N VAL A 171 -18.74 21.26 22.19
CA VAL A 171 -19.46 22.45 22.66
C VAL A 171 -20.68 22.59 21.74
N PRO A 172 -21.91 22.53 22.28
CA PRO A 172 -23.10 22.71 21.46
C PRO A 172 -23.08 24.10 20.82
N ARG A 173 -23.23 24.17 19.49
CA ARG A 173 -23.48 25.46 18.81
C ARG A 173 -24.72 26.11 19.43
N PRO A 174 -24.66 27.40 19.82
CA PRO A 174 -25.85 28.10 20.26
C PRO A 174 -26.85 28.07 19.09
N LYS A 175 -28.04 27.52 19.35
CA LYS A 175 -29.14 27.59 18.39
C LYS A 175 -29.34 29.07 18.06
N VAL A 176 -29.23 29.42 16.78
CA VAL A 176 -29.70 30.72 16.30
C VAL A 176 -31.19 30.74 16.55
N VAL A 177 -31.59 31.35 17.66
CA VAL A 177 -32.99 31.58 17.98
C VAL A 177 -33.49 32.50 16.87
N ALA A 178 -34.28 31.94 15.95
CA ALA A 178 -34.95 32.72 14.92
C ALA A 178 -35.70 33.86 15.63
N THR A 179 -35.25 35.10 15.40
CA THR A 179 -35.99 36.29 15.78
C THR A 179 -37.28 36.28 14.97
N LEU A 180 -38.39 36.00 15.64
CA LEU A 180 -39.72 36.17 15.07
C LEU A 180 -39.90 37.67 14.77
N GLN A 181 -40.03 38.01 13.49
CA GLN A 181 -40.67 39.25 13.04
C GLN A 181 -42.15 38.96 12.77
#